data_AF-A0A0M3QKA7-F1
#
_entry.id   AF-A0A0M3QKA7-F1
#
_cell.length_a   1.000
_cell.length_b   1.000
_cell.length_c   1.000
_cell.angle_alpha   90.00
_cell.angle_beta   90.00
_cell.angle_gamma   90.00
#
_symmetry.space_group_name_H-M   'P 1'
#
loop_
_entity.id
_entity.type
_entity.pdbx_description
1 polymer ?
#
loop_
_entity_poly.entity_id
_entity_poly.type
_entity_poly.pdbx_seq_one_letter_code
_entity_poly.pdbx_strand_id
1 'polypeptide(L)'
;MSSPHSTDPVAPHHGNDASPRTARPERRARASALCVRACAVSAGLSVLLLVAVVLTWSPLMSFDRAVVDALHGSAVEEPTFTHVNRVLTDWVWDPWTMRLLSAAAVVWLWLRGERLLAVWVGLASALGTGLQQGVKALVGRERPLWPDPVDSAHYAAFPSGHAMTAVVTCGLLLWLCRRHMARAAWMWCFAAAAVSVAGVGFTRLYLGVHWPSDVIGGWLLGACVVTLAVASYRRVALSRGH
;
A
#
# COMPACT_ATOMS: atom_id res chain seq x y z
N MET A 1 -20.15 -75.49 -37.09
CA MET A 1 -20.77 -74.78 -35.93
C MET A 1 -19.62 -74.49 -34.97
N SER A 2 -18.78 -73.46 -35.20
CA SER A 2 -19.01 -72.01 -34.98
C SER A 2 -19.44 -71.78 -33.52
N SER A 3 -18.67 -71.17 -32.61
CA SER A 3 -17.91 -69.91 -32.72
C SER A 3 -16.79 -69.79 -31.65
N PRO A 4 -15.75 -68.97 -31.86
CA PRO A 4 -14.74 -68.61 -30.86
C PRO A 4 -15.12 -67.36 -30.05
N HIS A 5 -14.66 -67.31 -28.79
CA HIS A 5 -14.79 -66.15 -27.90
C HIS A 5 -14.11 -64.90 -28.47
N SER A 6 -14.87 -63.80 -28.54
CA SER A 6 -14.43 -62.45 -28.87
C SER A 6 -13.59 -61.85 -27.75
N THR A 7 -12.33 -61.53 -28.04
CA THR A 7 -11.51 -60.63 -27.23
C THR A 7 -11.71 -59.20 -27.75
N ASP A 8 -12.42 -58.37 -27.00
CA ASP A 8 -12.47 -56.93 -27.26
C ASP A 8 -11.17 -56.26 -26.78
N PRO A 9 -10.54 -55.38 -27.57
CA PRO A 9 -9.42 -54.59 -27.12
C PRO A 9 -9.92 -53.41 -26.27
N VAL A 10 -9.53 -53.39 -24.99
CA VAL A 10 -9.71 -52.24 -24.10
C VAL A 10 -8.91 -51.05 -24.67
N ALA A 11 -9.63 -50.02 -25.11
CA ALA A 11 -9.04 -48.77 -25.56
C ALA A 11 -8.24 -48.10 -24.42
N PRO A 12 -7.10 -47.46 -24.70
CA PRO A 12 -6.37 -46.73 -23.67
C PRO A 12 -7.17 -45.49 -23.28
N HIS A 13 -7.61 -45.45 -22.03
CA HIS A 13 -8.05 -44.22 -21.39
C HIS A 13 -6.89 -43.22 -21.43
N HIS A 14 -6.99 -42.23 -22.32
CA HIS A 14 -6.17 -41.04 -22.28
C HIS A 14 -6.46 -40.31 -20.98
N GLY A 15 -5.68 -40.63 -19.95
CA GLY A 15 -5.59 -39.87 -18.72
C GLY A 15 -5.23 -38.44 -19.08
N ASN A 16 -6.16 -37.52 -18.82
CA ASN A 16 -5.93 -36.08 -18.88
C ASN A 16 -5.02 -35.70 -17.70
N ASP A 17 -3.75 -36.06 -17.80
CA ASP A 17 -2.69 -35.73 -16.84
C ASP A 17 -2.25 -34.28 -17.05
N ALA A 18 -3.18 -33.35 -16.83
CA ALA A 18 -2.84 -31.96 -16.56
C ALA A 18 -2.24 -31.88 -15.15
N SER A 19 -0.98 -32.30 -15.04
CA SER A 19 -0.26 -32.38 -13.77
C SER A 19 -0.26 -31.00 -13.03
N PRO A 20 -0.69 -30.92 -11.76
CA PRO A 20 -0.74 -29.66 -10.98
C PRO A 20 0.63 -28.99 -10.72
N ARG A 21 1.73 -29.60 -11.16
CA ARG A 21 3.11 -29.17 -10.85
C ARG A 21 3.59 -28.02 -11.76
N THR A 22 3.10 -27.92 -12.99
CA THR A 22 3.51 -26.89 -13.97
C THR A 22 2.82 -25.53 -13.78
N ALA A 23 1.65 -25.48 -13.13
CA ALA A 23 0.91 -24.24 -12.89
C ALA A 23 1.53 -23.33 -11.80
N ARG A 24 2.35 -23.90 -10.89
CA ARG A 24 2.93 -23.16 -9.75
C ARG A 24 4.06 -22.19 -10.15
N PRO A 25 5.03 -22.56 -11.01
CA PRO A 25 6.07 -21.65 -11.50
C PRO A 25 5.51 -20.46 -12.29
N GLU A 26 4.60 -20.71 -13.24
CA GLU A 26 3.99 -19.65 -14.04
C GLU A 26 3.23 -18.63 -13.20
N ARG A 27 2.43 -19.10 -12.25
CA ARG A 27 1.68 -18.22 -11.34
C ARG A 27 2.60 -17.37 -10.46
N ARG A 28 3.76 -17.90 -10.05
CA ARG A 28 4.77 -17.15 -9.29
C ARG A 28 5.44 -16.08 -10.16
N ALA A 29 5.79 -16.42 -11.41
CA ALA A 29 6.38 -15.49 -12.38
C ALA A 29 5.40 -14.35 -12.75
N ARG A 30 4.15 -14.67 -13.09
CA ARG A 30 3.10 -13.68 -13.39
C ARG A 30 2.87 -12.71 -12.24
N ALA A 31 2.83 -13.21 -11.01
CA ALA A 31 2.64 -12.36 -9.84
C ALA A 31 3.88 -11.51 -9.50
N SER A 32 5.10 -11.97 -9.82
CA SER A 32 6.31 -11.14 -9.73
C SER A 32 6.29 -10.01 -10.76
N ALA A 33 5.96 -10.33 -12.01
CA ALA A 33 5.81 -9.35 -13.08
C ALA A 33 4.73 -8.30 -12.77
N LEU A 34 3.63 -8.71 -12.14
CA LEU A 34 2.59 -7.77 -11.69
C LEU A 34 3.13 -6.78 -10.65
N CYS A 35 3.89 -7.23 -9.64
CA CYS A 35 4.49 -6.34 -8.64
C CYS A 35 5.49 -5.37 -9.27
N VAL A 36 6.31 -5.82 -10.22
CA VAL A 36 7.27 -4.96 -10.94
C VAL A 36 6.54 -3.90 -11.76
N ARG A 37 5.49 -4.28 -12.51
CA ARG A 37 4.67 -3.33 -13.27
C ARG A 37 3.98 -2.33 -12.36
N ALA A 38 3.38 -2.78 -11.26
CA ALA A 38 2.73 -1.91 -10.29
C ALA A 38 3.73 -0.91 -9.66
N CYS A 39 4.95 -1.36 -9.37
CA CYS A 39 6.03 -0.50 -8.90
C CYS A 39 6.40 0.56 -9.94
N ALA A 40 6.63 0.16 -11.20
CA ALA A 40 6.98 1.09 -12.28
C ALA A 40 5.88 2.13 -12.54
N VAL A 41 4.62 1.70 -12.57
CA VAL A 41 3.46 2.59 -12.74
C VAL A 41 3.37 3.57 -11.56
N SER A 42 3.44 3.08 -10.32
CA SER A 42 3.35 3.93 -9.14
C SER A 42 4.50 4.94 -9.06
N ALA A 43 5.72 4.52 -9.42
CA ALA A 43 6.89 5.39 -9.52
C ALA A 43 6.71 6.46 -10.60
N GLY A 44 6.31 6.07 -11.82
CA GLY A 44 6.08 6.99 -12.94
C GLY A 44 5.01 8.03 -12.62
N LEU A 45 3.88 7.61 -12.04
CA LEU A 45 2.82 8.51 -11.60
C LEU A 45 3.28 9.42 -10.45
N SER A 46 4.08 8.90 -9.51
CA SER A 46 4.64 9.72 -8.42
C SER A 46 5.55 10.82 -8.97
N VAL A 47 6.40 10.50 -9.95
CA VAL A 47 7.29 11.47 -10.60
C VAL A 47 6.49 12.50 -11.38
N LEU A 48 5.49 12.07 -12.16
CA LEU A 48 4.62 13.00 -12.89
C LEU A 48 3.91 13.97 -11.95
N LEU A 49 3.35 13.45 -10.85
CA LEU A 49 2.68 14.27 -9.85
C LEU A 49 3.65 15.23 -9.14
N LEU A 50 4.83 14.73 -8.76
CA LEU A 50 5.89 15.55 -8.17
C LEU A 50 6.29 16.70 -9.10
N VAL A 51 6.49 16.42 -10.39
CA VAL A 51 6.80 17.45 -11.40
C VAL A 51 5.64 18.46 -11.50
N ALA A 52 4.39 18.01 -11.54
CA ALA A 52 3.25 18.91 -11.58
C ALA A 52 3.14 19.81 -10.32
N VAL A 53 3.49 19.28 -9.14
CA VAL A 53 3.56 20.03 -7.88
C VAL A 53 4.70 21.05 -7.89
N VAL A 54 5.91 20.64 -8.26
CA VAL A 54 7.10 21.51 -8.29
C VAL A 54 6.98 22.62 -9.34
N LEU A 55 6.37 22.31 -10.48
CA LEU A 55 6.09 23.30 -11.53
C LEU A 55 4.84 24.15 -11.25
N THR A 56 4.17 23.94 -10.10
CA THR A 56 2.95 24.68 -9.70
C THR A 56 1.87 24.68 -10.78
N TRP A 57 1.67 23.53 -11.44
CA TRP A 57 0.77 23.44 -12.60
C TRP A 57 -0.66 23.87 -12.24
N SER A 58 -1.15 24.93 -12.89
CA SER A 58 -2.36 25.65 -12.46
C SER A 58 -3.61 24.77 -12.28
N PRO A 59 -3.92 23.82 -13.18
CA PRO A 59 -5.07 22.92 -13.01
C PRO A 59 -4.98 22.03 -11.75
N LEU A 60 -3.78 21.60 -11.38
CA LEU A 60 -3.57 20.81 -10.16
C LEU A 60 -3.74 21.68 -8.92
N MET A 61 -3.19 22.90 -8.93
CA MET A 61 -3.30 23.84 -7.80
C MET A 61 -4.73 24.36 -7.60
N SER A 62 -5.50 24.53 -8.68
CA SER A 62 -6.92 24.89 -8.57
C SER A 62 -7.75 23.73 -8.04
N PHE A 63 -7.52 22.51 -8.51
CA PHE A 63 -8.17 21.31 -7.99
C PHE A 63 -7.86 21.11 -6.50
N ASP A 64 -6.58 21.21 -6.11
CA ASP A 64 -6.15 21.06 -4.72
C ASP A 64 -6.89 22.04 -3.80
N ARG A 65 -6.97 23.31 -4.18
CA ARG A 65 -7.71 24.34 -3.42
C ARG A 65 -9.20 24.06 -3.35
N ALA A 66 -9.84 23.82 -4.49
CA ALA A 66 -11.30 23.60 -4.54
C ALA A 66 -11.76 22.45 -3.63
N VAL A 67 -10.99 21.36 -3.55
CA VAL A 67 -11.32 20.23 -2.68
C VAL A 67 -11.13 20.59 -1.21
N VAL A 68 -10.01 21.22 -0.85
CA VAL A 68 -9.74 21.52 0.57
C VAL A 68 -10.65 22.64 1.08
N ASP A 69 -10.93 23.68 0.29
CA ASP A 69 -11.85 24.75 0.66
C ASP A 69 -13.25 24.20 0.98
N ALA A 70 -13.76 23.29 0.13
CA ALA A 70 -15.06 22.65 0.35
C ALA A 70 -15.08 21.80 1.63
N LEU A 71 -14.03 21.03 1.87
CA LEU A 71 -13.95 20.13 3.03
C LEU A 71 -13.70 20.89 4.35
N HIS A 72 -12.85 21.92 4.33
CA HIS A 72 -12.55 22.72 5.51
C HIS A 72 -13.77 23.54 5.94
N GLY A 73 -14.56 24.07 4.99
CA GLY A 73 -15.84 24.72 5.31
C GLY A 73 -16.76 23.82 6.12
N SER A 74 -16.96 22.57 5.67
CA SER A 74 -17.73 21.57 6.44
C SER A 74 -17.08 21.24 7.79
N ALA A 75 -15.75 21.23 7.88
CA ALA A 75 -15.04 20.94 9.12
C ALA A 75 -15.22 21.99 10.21
N VAL A 76 -15.38 23.26 9.83
CA VAL A 76 -15.68 24.35 10.75
C VAL A 76 -17.14 24.28 11.24
N GLU A 77 -18.06 23.91 10.35
CA GLU A 77 -19.49 23.83 10.65
C GLU A 77 -19.89 22.64 11.54
N GLU A 78 -19.11 21.54 11.54
CA GLU A 78 -19.42 20.31 12.30
C GLU A 78 -18.34 19.94 13.35
N PRO A 79 -18.31 20.60 14.53
CA PRO A 79 -17.28 20.38 15.55
C PRO A 79 -17.17 18.94 16.05
N THR A 80 -18.30 18.24 16.20
CA THR A 80 -18.35 16.84 16.66
C THR A 80 -17.68 15.91 15.66
N PHE A 81 -18.00 16.06 14.36
CA PHE A 81 -17.40 15.25 13.32
C PHE A 81 -15.91 15.56 13.19
N THR A 82 -15.52 16.82 13.36
CA THR A 82 -14.11 17.24 13.43
C THR A 82 -13.36 16.62 14.60
N HIS A 83 -13.97 16.55 15.79
CA HIS A 83 -13.36 15.87 16.94
C HIS A 83 -13.14 14.38 16.68
N VAL A 84 -14.12 13.68 16.10
CA VAL A 84 -13.98 12.26 15.73
C VAL A 84 -12.84 12.05 14.73
N ASN A 85 -12.76 12.88 13.70
CA ASN A 85 -11.69 12.80 12.69
C ASN A 85 -10.30 13.07 13.31
N ARG A 86 -10.19 14.00 14.26
CA ARG A 86 -8.95 14.22 15.04
C ARG A 86 -8.56 12.99 15.84
N VAL A 87 -9.48 12.43 16.63
CA VAL A 87 -9.21 11.22 17.43
C VAL A 87 -8.76 10.07 16.54
N LEU A 88 -9.42 9.85 15.40
CA LEU A 88 -9.03 8.81 14.45
C LEU A 88 -7.62 9.05 13.89
N THR A 89 -7.29 10.26 13.45
CA THR A 89 -5.97 10.54 12.89
C THR A 89 -4.84 10.56 13.92
N ASP A 90 -5.12 10.97 15.16
CA ASP A 90 -4.09 11.16 16.20
C ASP A 90 -3.81 9.89 17.01
N TRP A 91 -4.74 8.92 17.01
CA TRP A 91 -4.58 7.68 17.79
C TRP A 91 -4.55 6.44 16.91
N VAL A 92 -5.56 6.27 16.05
CA VAL A 92 -5.74 5.03 15.27
C VAL A 92 -4.84 5.04 14.04
N TRP A 93 -4.80 6.17 13.36
CA TRP A 93 -4.11 6.36 12.09
C TRP A 93 -2.84 7.20 12.21
N ASP A 94 -2.38 7.40 13.44
CA ASP A 94 -1.14 8.09 13.72
C ASP A 94 0.06 7.32 13.10
N PRO A 95 1.04 8.02 12.49
CA PRO A 95 2.18 7.39 11.87
C PRO A 95 3.02 6.58 12.85
N TRP A 96 3.12 6.97 14.13
CA TRP A 96 3.83 6.18 15.13
C TRP A 96 3.06 4.92 15.46
N THR A 97 1.74 4.98 15.66
CA THR A 97 0.91 3.78 15.83
C THR A 97 1.12 2.79 14.68
N MET A 98 1.08 3.27 13.43
CA MET A 98 1.29 2.41 12.25
C MET A 98 2.72 1.85 12.16
N ARG A 99 3.74 2.65 12.51
CA ARG A 99 5.12 2.17 12.57
C ARG A 99 5.33 1.14 13.67
N LEU A 100 4.68 1.30 14.83
CA LEU A 100 4.70 0.32 15.91
C LEU A 100 4.04 -0.99 15.47
N LEU A 101 2.94 -0.95 14.74
CA LEU A 101 2.33 -2.15 14.14
C LEU A 101 3.29 -2.85 13.16
N SER A 102 3.98 -2.09 12.30
CA SER A 102 5.01 -2.63 11.41
C SER A 102 6.18 -3.24 12.18
N ALA A 103 6.65 -2.57 13.25
CA ALA A 103 7.72 -3.08 14.11
C ALA A 103 7.31 -4.36 14.85
N ALA A 104 6.08 -4.41 15.37
CA ALA A 104 5.52 -5.61 15.99
C ALA A 104 5.45 -6.78 14.99
N ALA A 105 5.08 -6.52 13.74
CA ALA A 105 5.11 -7.54 12.69
C ALA A 105 6.55 -8.04 12.41
N VAL A 106 7.55 -7.15 12.40
CA VAL A 106 8.96 -7.53 12.25
C VAL A 106 9.43 -8.40 13.43
N VAL A 107 9.12 -8.01 14.66
CA VAL A 107 9.45 -8.80 15.86
C VAL A 107 8.76 -10.16 15.82
N TRP A 108 7.47 -10.20 15.48
CA TRP A 108 6.72 -11.44 15.34
C TRP A 108 7.34 -12.39 14.30
N LEU A 109 7.70 -11.87 13.12
CA LEU A 109 8.39 -12.65 12.08
C LEU A 109 9.76 -13.14 12.55
N TRP A 110 10.49 -12.33 13.30
CA TRP A 110 11.79 -12.70 13.87
C TRP A 110 11.67 -13.86 14.87
N LEU A 111 10.69 -13.77 15.79
CA LEU A 111 10.40 -14.80 16.78
C LEU A 111 9.91 -16.11 16.12
N ARG A 112 9.26 -16.02 14.96
CA ARG A 112 8.84 -17.19 14.14
C ARG A 112 9.99 -17.82 13.34
N GLY A 113 11.19 -17.23 13.35
CA GLY A 113 12.34 -17.69 12.58
C GLY A 113 12.36 -17.24 11.11
N GLU A 114 11.38 -16.43 10.67
CA GLU A 114 11.28 -15.91 9.30
C GLU A 114 12.17 -14.69 9.09
N ARG A 115 13.45 -14.78 9.47
CA ARG A 115 14.39 -13.65 9.57
C ARG A 115 14.55 -12.86 8.27
N LEU A 116 14.59 -13.55 7.11
CA LEU A 116 14.69 -12.88 5.81
C LEU A 116 13.46 -11.99 5.55
N LEU A 117 12.27 -12.49 5.88
CA LEU A 117 11.01 -11.75 5.70
C LEU A 117 10.94 -10.57 6.67
N ALA A 118 11.34 -10.78 7.93
CA ALA A 118 11.44 -9.73 8.95
C ALA A 118 12.35 -8.59 8.49
N VAL A 119 13.55 -8.92 7.98
CA VAL A 119 14.50 -7.93 7.44
C VAL A 119 13.89 -7.16 6.28
N TRP A 120 13.20 -7.83 5.34
CA TRP A 120 12.57 -7.14 4.20
C TRP A 120 11.45 -6.18 4.62
N VAL A 121 10.59 -6.60 5.56
CA VAL A 121 9.52 -5.73 6.10
C VAL A 121 10.12 -4.53 6.83
N GLY A 122 11.15 -4.75 7.64
CA GLY A 122 11.87 -3.69 8.34
C GLY A 122 12.54 -2.70 7.38
N LEU A 123 13.28 -3.20 6.39
CA LEU A 123 13.93 -2.38 5.36
C LEU A 123 12.92 -1.60 4.52
N ALA A 124 11.79 -2.21 4.15
CA ALA A 124 10.73 -1.51 3.42
C ALA A 124 10.11 -0.37 4.24
N SER A 125 9.88 -0.59 5.54
CA SER A 125 9.35 0.43 6.45
C SER A 125 10.36 1.58 6.65
N ALA A 126 11.64 1.25 6.80
CA ALA A 126 12.72 2.23 6.90
C ALA A 126 12.89 3.03 5.59
N LEU A 127 12.86 2.36 4.44
CA LEU A 127 12.91 2.99 3.12
C LEU A 127 11.73 3.94 2.92
N GLY A 128 10.51 3.52 3.29
CA GLY A 128 9.33 4.39 3.21
C GLY A 128 9.50 5.66 4.04
N THR A 129 10.02 5.53 5.26
CA THR A 129 10.31 6.68 6.13
C THR A 129 11.40 7.58 5.55
N GLY A 130 12.52 7.01 5.09
CA GLY A 130 13.62 7.77 4.50
C GLY A 130 13.22 8.51 3.23
N LEU A 131 12.49 7.84 2.33
CA LEU A 131 11.97 8.44 1.11
C LEU A 131 10.99 9.58 1.40
N GLN A 132 10.10 9.40 2.38
CA GLN A 132 9.19 10.46 2.81
C GLN A 132 9.95 11.71 3.28
N GLN A 133 10.96 11.55 4.15
CA GLN A 133 11.72 12.68 4.67
C GLN A 133 12.58 13.33 3.59
N GLY A 134 13.19 12.53 2.71
CA GLY A 134 13.99 13.02 1.58
C GLY A 134 13.16 13.86 0.61
N VAL A 135 11.97 13.40 0.22
CA VAL A 135 11.10 14.17 -0.67
C VAL A 135 10.58 15.44 0.02
N LYS A 136 10.22 15.36 1.31
CA LYS A 136 9.83 16.56 2.09
C LYS A 136 10.92 17.63 2.09
N ALA A 137 12.16 17.22 2.34
CA ALA A 137 13.31 18.13 2.36
C ALA A 137 13.60 18.74 0.98
N LEU A 138 13.36 17.98 -0.11
CA LEU A 138 13.60 18.45 -1.47
C LEU A 138 12.52 19.42 -1.98
N VAL A 139 11.25 19.15 -1.65
CA VAL A 139 10.11 19.90 -2.22
C VAL A 139 9.78 21.15 -1.39
N GLY A 140 9.84 21.07 -0.06
CA GLY A 140 9.59 22.24 0.80
C GLY A 140 8.20 22.87 0.66
N ARG A 141 7.20 22.14 0.14
CA ARG A 141 5.86 22.68 -0.16
C ARG A 141 5.15 23.23 1.08
N GLU A 142 4.57 24.41 0.95
CA GLU A 142 3.70 25.03 1.96
C GLU A 142 2.36 24.30 2.11
N ARG A 143 1.84 24.28 3.35
CA ARG A 143 0.54 23.69 3.69
C ARG A 143 -0.60 24.70 3.49
N PRO A 144 -1.87 24.25 3.42
CA PRO A 144 -3.00 25.16 3.53
C PRO A 144 -2.91 25.94 4.86
N LEU A 145 -3.10 27.26 4.79
CA LEU A 145 -3.11 28.18 5.94
C LEU A 145 -4.53 28.73 6.09
N TRP A 146 -5.10 28.53 7.27
CA TRP A 146 -6.47 28.92 7.58
C TRP A 146 -6.51 30.00 8.67
N PRO A 147 -7.44 30.98 8.58
CA PRO A 147 -7.71 31.91 9.68
C PRO A 147 -8.15 31.19 10.95
N ASP A 148 -8.92 30.10 10.81
CA ASP A 148 -9.45 29.28 11.90
C ASP A 148 -8.90 27.83 11.84
N PRO A 149 -7.64 27.59 12.23
CA PRO A 149 -7.00 26.29 12.07
C PRO A 149 -7.61 25.22 12.98
N VAL A 150 -8.06 24.12 12.36
CA VAL A 150 -8.62 22.95 13.05
C VAL A 150 -7.63 21.78 13.19
N ASP A 151 -6.37 21.92 12.79
CA ASP A 151 -5.23 21.08 13.14
C ASP A 151 -3.96 21.82 12.63
N SER A 152 -2.77 21.53 13.17
CA SER A 152 -1.54 22.18 12.71
C SER A 152 -0.38 21.20 12.58
N ALA A 153 0.47 21.42 11.58
CA ALA A 153 1.65 20.61 11.33
C ALA A 153 2.78 21.47 10.76
N HIS A 154 3.94 21.46 11.43
CA HIS A 154 5.04 22.39 11.17
C HIS A 154 6.03 21.95 10.06
N TYR A 155 5.78 20.82 9.40
CA TYR A 155 6.69 20.23 8.41
C TYR A 155 6.12 20.30 6.99
N ALA A 156 6.98 20.30 5.96
CA ALA A 156 6.62 20.34 4.54
C ALA A 156 5.40 19.46 4.16
N ALA A 157 4.53 19.99 3.30
CA ALA A 157 3.23 19.39 2.97
C ALA A 157 3.35 18.12 2.13
N PHE A 158 4.21 18.15 1.09
CA PHE A 158 4.35 17.07 0.13
C PHE A 158 5.54 16.14 0.45
N PRO A 159 5.38 14.81 0.39
CA PRO A 159 4.12 14.07 0.37
C PRO A 159 3.49 14.00 1.78
N SER A 160 2.22 13.60 1.86
CA SER A 160 1.55 13.33 3.13
C SER A 160 2.19 12.13 3.83
N GLY A 161 2.75 12.38 5.02
CA GLY A 161 3.44 11.35 5.79
C GLY A 161 2.50 10.32 6.40
N HIS A 162 1.31 10.75 6.82
CA HIS A 162 0.25 9.84 7.29
C HIS A 162 -0.19 8.91 6.14
N ALA A 163 -0.51 9.47 4.98
CA ALA A 163 -0.96 8.70 3.82
C ALA A 163 0.09 7.68 3.36
N MET A 164 1.35 8.10 3.27
CA MET A 164 2.45 7.20 2.89
C MET A 164 2.68 6.11 3.92
N THR A 165 2.73 6.46 5.22
CA THR A 165 2.94 5.48 6.31
C THR A 165 1.80 4.47 6.39
N ALA A 166 0.55 4.91 6.17
CA ALA A 166 -0.62 4.04 6.12
C ALA A 166 -0.51 3.03 4.97
N VAL A 167 -0.19 3.48 3.75
CA VAL A 167 -0.04 2.57 2.60
C VAL A 167 1.10 1.58 2.79
N VAL A 168 2.26 2.02 3.31
CA VAL A 168 3.39 1.12 3.57
C VAL A 168 3.00 0.07 4.62
N THR A 169 2.48 0.50 5.76
CA THR A 169 2.11 -0.40 6.87
C THR A 169 1.01 -1.36 6.46
N CYS A 170 -0.13 -0.85 5.99
CA CYS A 170 -1.26 -1.68 5.58
C CYS A 170 -0.91 -2.59 4.41
N GLY A 171 -0.10 -2.11 3.45
CA GLY A 171 0.35 -2.92 2.31
C GLY A 171 1.25 -4.08 2.71
N LEU A 172 2.21 -3.85 3.61
CA LEU A 172 3.07 -4.89 4.16
C LEU A 172 2.28 -5.88 5.01
N LEU A 173 1.41 -5.41 5.91
CA LEU A 173 0.56 -6.28 6.72
C LEU A 173 -0.38 -7.13 5.85
N LEU A 174 -1.02 -6.54 4.84
CA LEU A 174 -1.88 -7.26 3.90
C LEU A 174 -1.11 -8.36 3.15
N TRP A 175 0.14 -8.09 2.82
CA TRP A 175 1.04 -9.07 2.20
C TRP A 175 1.38 -10.23 3.15
N LEU A 176 1.61 -9.95 4.44
CA LEU A 176 1.81 -10.96 5.47
C LEU A 176 0.54 -11.77 5.74
N CYS A 177 -0.62 -11.11 5.88
CA CYS A 177 -1.92 -11.79 6.01
C CYS A 177 -2.16 -12.74 4.83
N ARG A 178 -1.79 -12.34 3.61
CA ARG A 178 -1.92 -13.21 2.43
C ARG A 178 -1.03 -14.46 2.49
N ARG A 179 0.07 -14.43 3.23
CA ARG A 179 0.97 -15.57 3.44
C ARG A 179 0.49 -16.51 4.54
N HIS A 180 -0.02 -15.96 5.64
CA HIS A 180 -0.24 -16.72 6.87
C HIS A 180 -1.71 -17.02 7.17
N MET A 181 -2.66 -16.39 6.45
CA MET A 181 -4.08 -16.51 6.74
C MET A 181 -4.87 -17.14 5.58
N ALA A 182 -6.00 -17.74 5.93
CA ALA A 182 -6.98 -18.23 4.96
C ALA A 182 -7.60 -17.09 4.14
N ARG A 183 -8.15 -17.41 2.97
CA ARG A 183 -8.71 -16.42 2.04
C ARG A 183 -9.81 -15.56 2.68
N ALA A 184 -10.69 -16.14 3.49
CA ALA A 184 -11.76 -15.40 4.15
C ALA A 184 -11.21 -14.36 5.14
N ALA A 185 -10.27 -14.75 6.01
CA ALA A 185 -9.60 -13.82 6.92
C ALA A 185 -8.83 -12.73 6.18
N TRP A 186 -8.15 -13.08 5.08
CA TRP A 186 -7.46 -12.10 4.24
C TRP A 186 -8.40 -11.04 3.63
N MET A 187 -9.65 -11.38 3.29
CA MET A 187 -10.63 -10.40 2.80
C MET A 187 -10.98 -9.36 3.86
N TRP A 188 -11.07 -9.76 5.14
CA TRP A 188 -11.26 -8.82 6.24
C TRP A 188 -10.04 -7.91 6.43
N CYS A 189 -8.82 -8.47 6.36
CA CYS A 189 -7.60 -7.66 6.38
C CYS A 189 -7.54 -6.68 5.20
N PHE A 190 -8.01 -7.08 4.02
CA PHE A 190 -8.11 -6.21 2.84
C PHE A 190 -9.08 -5.06 3.09
N ALA A 191 -10.28 -5.35 3.60
CA ALA A 191 -11.27 -4.32 3.93
C ALA A 191 -10.72 -3.34 4.98
N ALA A 192 -10.11 -3.84 6.05
CA ALA A 192 -9.50 -3.00 7.08
C ALA A 192 -8.37 -2.11 6.54
N ALA A 193 -7.51 -2.67 5.68
CA ALA A 193 -6.44 -1.90 5.01
C ALA A 193 -7.02 -0.81 4.10
N ALA A 194 -8.04 -1.13 3.30
CA ALA A 194 -8.68 -0.18 2.39
C ALA A 194 -9.35 0.97 3.16
N VAL A 195 -10.11 0.64 4.21
CA VAL A 195 -10.74 1.64 5.10
C VAL A 195 -9.68 2.50 5.78
N SER A 196 -8.59 1.91 6.25
CA SER A 196 -7.53 2.67 6.93
C SER A 196 -6.83 3.64 5.96
N VAL A 197 -6.44 3.18 4.77
CA VAL A 197 -5.76 4.03 3.77
C VAL A 197 -6.67 5.16 3.28
N ALA A 198 -7.94 4.85 3.00
CA ALA A 198 -8.91 5.85 2.57
C ALA A 198 -9.26 6.83 3.71
N GLY A 199 -9.47 6.31 4.92
CA GLY A 199 -9.77 7.10 6.11
C GLY A 199 -8.65 8.06 6.48
N VAL A 200 -7.40 7.61 6.44
CA VAL A 200 -6.23 8.48 6.60
C VAL A 200 -6.22 9.60 5.56
N GLY A 201 -6.47 9.28 4.30
CA GLY A 201 -6.52 10.30 3.24
C GLY A 201 -7.61 11.33 3.53
N PHE A 202 -8.81 10.84 3.84
CA PHE A 202 -9.96 11.68 4.15
C PHE A 202 -9.70 12.60 5.34
N THR A 203 -9.23 12.08 6.49
CA THR A 203 -9.00 12.92 7.68
C THR A 203 -8.00 14.03 7.40
N ARG A 204 -6.94 13.77 6.64
CA ARG A 204 -5.92 14.79 6.32
C ARG A 204 -6.44 15.88 5.38
N LEU A 205 -7.39 15.57 4.50
CA LEU A 205 -8.04 16.56 3.64
C LEU A 205 -9.13 17.32 4.40
N TYR A 206 -9.96 16.61 5.16
CA TYR A 206 -11.05 17.16 5.96
C TYR A 206 -10.54 18.14 7.01
N LEU A 207 -9.46 17.82 7.72
CA LEU A 207 -8.83 18.73 8.68
C LEU A 207 -8.06 19.89 8.02
N GLY A 208 -8.01 19.96 6.69
CA GLY A 208 -7.42 21.10 5.97
C GLY A 208 -5.89 21.19 6.06
N VAL A 209 -5.21 20.08 6.38
CA VAL A 209 -3.77 20.06 6.71
C VAL A 209 -2.88 19.55 5.58
N HIS A 210 -3.47 19.03 4.51
CA HIS A 210 -2.80 18.54 3.32
C HIS A 210 -3.62 18.84 2.07
N TRP A 211 -2.93 19.00 0.94
CA TRP A 211 -3.54 19.06 -0.38
C TRP A 211 -3.88 17.63 -0.89
N PRO A 212 -4.91 17.46 -1.74
CA PRO A 212 -5.22 16.17 -2.39
C PRO A 212 -4.00 15.55 -3.07
N SER A 213 -3.21 16.35 -3.79
CA SER A 213 -1.96 15.89 -4.40
C SER A 213 -0.91 15.38 -3.39
N ASP A 214 -0.86 15.91 -2.16
CA ASP A 214 0.04 15.41 -1.12
C ASP A 214 -0.36 14.00 -0.67
N VAL A 215 -1.66 13.75 -0.53
CA VAL A 215 -2.23 12.44 -0.15
C VAL A 215 -2.00 11.42 -1.26
N ILE A 216 -2.32 11.78 -2.50
CA ILE A 216 -2.11 10.92 -3.67
C ILE A 216 -0.61 10.62 -3.85
N GLY A 217 0.26 11.63 -3.70
CA GLY A 217 1.71 11.44 -3.73
C GLY A 217 2.19 10.48 -2.66
N GLY A 218 1.66 10.59 -1.44
CA GLY A 218 1.94 9.65 -0.34
C GLY A 218 1.50 8.22 -0.67
N TRP A 219 0.31 8.04 -1.24
CA TRP A 219 -0.19 6.73 -1.64
C TRP A 219 0.65 6.09 -2.74
N LEU A 220 0.99 6.84 -3.78
CA LEU A 220 1.78 6.33 -4.91
C LEU A 220 3.21 5.95 -4.49
N LEU A 221 3.88 6.79 -3.70
CA LEU A 221 5.21 6.48 -3.17
C LEU A 221 5.17 5.28 -2.21
N GLY A 222 4.17 5.22 -1.33
CA GLY A 222 3.97 4.07 -0.44
C GLY A 222 3.74 2.77 -1.21
N ALA A 223 2.88 2.80 -2.24
CA ALA A 223 2.61 1.64 -3.09
C ALA A 223 3.86 1.19 -3.85
N CYS A 224 4.68 2.13 -4.32
CA CYS A 224 5.97 1.84 -4.94
C CYS A 224 6.89 1.07 -3.97
N VAL A 225 7.05 1.56 -2.74
CA VAL A 225 7.88 0.90 -1.71
C VAL A 225 7.38 -0.53 -1.41
N VAL A 226 6.07 -0.70 -1.20
CA VAL A 226 5.48 -2.02 -0.91
C VAL A 226 5.69 -2.97 -2.09
N THR A 227 5.36 -2.55 -3.30
CA THR A 227 5.47 -3.43 -4.48
C THR A 227 6.92 -3.77 -4.82
N LEU A 228 7.86 -2.84 -4.61
CA LEU A 228 9.29 -3.09 -4.71
C LEU A 228 9.77 -4.12 -3.67
N ALA A 229 9.38 -3.96 -2.40
CA ALA A 229 9.72 -4.90 -1.33
C ALA A 229 9.20 -6.31 -1.63
N VAL A 230 7.94 -6.42 -2.09
CA VAL A 230 7.33 -7.70 -2.46
C VAL A 230 8.03 -8.33 -3.67
N ALA A 231 8.30 -7.56 -4.73
CA ALA A 231 8.95 -8.06 -5.94
C ALA A 231 10.38 -8.54 -5.65
N SER A 232 11.17 -7.73 -4.94
CA SER A 232 12.55 -8.05 -4.57
C SER A 232 12.63 -9.27 -3.64
N TYR A 233 11.77 -9.34 -2.61
CA TYR A 233 11.72 -10.51 -1.72
C TYR A 233 11.46 -11.78 -2.51
N ARG A 234 10.50 -11.75 -3.43
CA ARG A 234 10.15 -12.93 -4.23
C ARG A 234 11.30 -13.38 -5.13
N ARG A 235 12.05 -12.45 -5.71
CA ARG A 235 13.25 -12.79 -6.50
C ARG A 235 14.31 -13.48 -5.64
N VAL A 236 14.62 -12.93 -4.47
CA VAL A 236 15.63 -13.49 -3.55
C VAL A 236 15.19 -14.83 -2.93
N ALA A 237 13.92 -14.94 -2.55
CA ALA A 237 13.38 -16.18 -1.99
C ALA A 237 13.38 -17.33 -3.02
N LEU A 238 13.22 -17.01 -4.32
CA LEU A 238 13.34 -18.00 -5.39
C LEU A 238 14.80 -18.44 -5.60
N SER A 239 15.76 -17.52 -5.53
CA SER A 239 17.18 -17.85 -5.73
C SER A 239 17.81 -18.65 -4.58
N ARG A 240 17.20 -18.65 -3.38
CA ARG A 240 17.64 -19.46 -2.23
C ARG A 240 16.95 -20.82 -2.13
N GLY A 241 15.94 -21.07 -2.96
CA GLY A 241 15.20 -22.33 -2.99
C GLY A 241 15.72 -23.34 -4.02
N HIS A 242 16.87 -23.04 -4.64
CA HIS A 242 17.67 -23.90 -5.50
C HIS A 242 19.00 -24.17 -4.77
#